data_AF-X0WCF7-F1
#
_entry.id   AF-X0WCF7-F1
#
_cell.length_a   1.000
_cell.length_b   1.000
_cell.length_c   1.000
_cell.angle_alpha   90.00
_cell.angle_beta   90.00
_cell.angle_gamma   90.00
#
_symmetry.space_group_name_H-M   'P 1'
#
loop_
_entity.id
_entity.type
_entity.pdbx_description
1 polymer ?
#
loop_
_entity_poly.entity_id
_entity_poly.type
_entity_poly.pdbx_seq_one_letter_code
_entity_poly.pdbx_strand_id
1 'polypeptide(L)'
;PGKRVQVIAAGGKHSLQNNLAAIVKDRGFDKVRWLGIVQDADTDAQSALQRIQSALTAVGLPFPSAAWVPTKTEPAVVAIVLPDGSSVGDLEELLLRAVERDEPSCMKCIDAYFDCLEVNGVQQPRQLSKAKAHAYLSSLEHPDRQLGVAAQAGLLPLGSSTFDGLRELISGQD
;
A
#
# COMPACT_ATOMS: atom_id res chain seq x y z
N PRO A 1 0.83 -18.49 20.02
CA PRO A 1 0.99 -18.99 18.63
C PRO A 1 0.86 -17.84 17.64
N GLY A 2 1.96 -17.44 16.98
CA GLY A 2 1.97 -16.28 16.09
C GLY A 2 1.08 -16.47 14.85
N LYS A 3 0.47 -15.39 14.37
CA LYS A 3 -0.30 -15.38 13.11
C LYS A 3 0.64 -15.75 11.96
N ARG A 4 0.26 -16.75 11.16
CA ARG A 4 0.99 -17.11 9.94
C ARG A 4 0.47 -16.24 8.80
N VAL A 5 1.19 -15.18 8.49
CA VAL A 5 0.89 -14.28 7.36
C VAL A 5 1.65 -14.77 6.13
N GLN A 6 0.96 -14.85 5.00
CA GLN A 6 1.55 -15.09 3.70
C GLN A 6 1.29 -13.87 2.81
N VAL A 7 2.34 -13.33 2.19
CA VAL A 7 2.24 -12.22 1.24
C VAL A 7 2.53 -12.77 -0.15
N ILE A 8 1.61 -12.54 -1.08
CA ILE A 8 1.72 -13.02 -2.47
C ILE A 8 1.65 -11.81 -3.40
N ALA A 9 2.64 -11.66 -4.27
CA ALA A 9 2.63 -10.61 -5.28
C ALA A 9 1.57 -10.94 -6.35
N ALA A 10 0.56 -10.08 -6.50
CA ALA A 10 -0.57 -10.32 -7.40
C ALA A 10 -0.33 -9.86 -8.86
N GLY A 11 0.91 -9.49 -9.24
CA GLY A 11 1.29 -9.26 -10.64
C GLY A 11 0.63 -8.05 -11.33
N GLY A 12 0.18 -7.06 -10.57
CA GLY A 12 -0.40 -5.81 -11.06
C GLY A 12 -1.90 -5.88 -11.43
N LYS A 13 -2.46 -4.72 -11.81
CA LYS A 13 -3.89 -4.46 -12.06
C LYS A 13 -4.57 -5.44 -13.02
N HIS A 14 -3.84 -5.97 -14.01
CA HIS A 14 -4.39 -6.86 -15.03
C HIS A 14 -4.31 -8.34 -14.67
N SER A 15 -3.53 -8.70 -13.63
CA SER A 15 -3.25 -10.10 -13.27
C SER A 15 -3.96 -10.53 -11.99
N LEU A 16 -4.56 -9.59 -11.25
CA LEU A 16 -5.20 -9.86 -9.95
C LEU A 16 -6.22 -11.00 -10.04
N GLN A 17 -7.13 -10.96 -11.00
CA GLN A 17 -8.17 -12.00 -11.16
C GLN A 17 -7.56 -13.39 -11.40
N ASN A 18 -6.60 -13.50 -12.32
CA ASN A 18 -5.98 -14.78 -12.66
C ASN A 18 -5.17 -15.35 -11.48
N ASN A 19 -4.42 -14.48 -10.80
CA ASN A 19 -3.63 -14.88 -9.64
C ASN A 19 -4.52 -15.27 -8.46
N LEU A 20 -5.59 -14.52 -8.21
CA LEU A 20 -6.56 -14.86 -7.18
C LEU A 20 -7.25 -16.20 -7.48
N ALA A 21 -7.59 -16.47 -8.75
CA ALA A 21 -8.15 -17.75 -9.16
C ALA A 21 -7.19 -18.93 -8.95
N ALA A 22 -5.88 -18.70 -9.05
CA ALA A 22 -4.87 -19.70 -8.72
C ALA A 22 -4.74 -19.89 -7.20
N ILE A 23 -4.70 -18.80 -6.44
CA ILE A 23 -4.57 -18.81 -4.96
C ILE A 23 -5.74 -19.56 -4.31
N VAL A 24 -6.97 -19.29 -4.75
CA VAL A 24 -8.17 -19.95 -4.19
C VAL A 24 -8.18 -21.46 -4.44
N LYS A 25 -7.45 -21.94 -5.46
CA LYS A 25 -7.30 -23.37 -5.78
C LYS A 25 -6.14 -24.03 -5.05
N ASP A 26 -5.30 -23.27 -4.36
CA ASP A 26 -4.13 -23.81 -3.67
C ASP A 26 -4.54 -24.65 -2.46
N ARG A 27 -3.77 -25.71 -2.19
CA ARG A 27 -4.02 -26.61 -1.06
C ARG A 27 -3.73 -25.85 0.23
N GLY A 28 -4.76 -25.60 1.03
CA GLY A 28 -4.65 -24.86 2.28
C GLY A 28 -5.36 -23.50 2.26
N PHE A 29 -5.88 -23.06 1.11
CA PHE A 29 -6.72 -21.86 1.07
C PHE A 29 -7.97 -21.99 1.96
N ASP A 30 -8.49 -23.21 2.12
CA ASP A 30 -9.56 -23.56 3.06
C ASP A 30 -9.26 -23.22 4.52
N LYS A 31 -7.99 -23.00 4.87
CA LYS A 31 -7.55 -22.61 6.23
C LYS A 31 -7.37 -21.11 6.38
N VAL A 32 -7.51 -20.33 5.30
CA VAL A 32 -7.40 -18.88 5.33
C VAL A 32 -8.60 -18.33 6.09
N ARG A 33 -8.33 -17.52 7.12
CA ARG A 33 -9.36 -16.82 7.90
C ARG A 33 -9.50 -15.35 7.53
N TRP A 34 -8.43 -14.78 7.00
CA TRP A 34 -8.33 -13.36 6.63
C TRP A 34 -7.59 -13.24 5.30
N LEU A 35 -8.20 -12.52 4.36
CA LEU A 35 -7.63 -12.20 3.05
C LEU A 35 -7.60 -10.68 2.88
N GLY A 36 -6.40 -10.11 2.84
CA GLY A 36 -6.18 -8.72 2.47
C GLY A 36 -5.72 -8.59 1.02
N ILE A 37 -6.35 -7.70 0.26
CA ILE A 37 -5.89 -7.33 -1.08
C ILE A 37 -5.48 -5.86 -1.04
N VAL A 38 -4.18 -5.60 -1.21
CA VAL A 38 -3.61 -4.24 -1.21
C VAL A 38 -3.39 -3.78 -2.64
N GLN A 39 -3.78 -2.54 -2.94
CA GLN A 39 -3.60 -1.95 -4.26
C GLN A 39 -3.56 -0.43 -4.18
N ASP A 40 -2.71 0.20 -5.00
CA ASP A 40 -2.72 1.66 -5.15
C ASP A 40 -4.04 2.14 -5.74
N ALA A 41 -4.49 3.33 -5.31
CA ALA A 41 -5.57 4.05 -5.97
C ALA A 41 -5.12 4.61 -7.33
N ASP A 42 -3.83 4.85 -7.50
CA ASP A 42 -3.24 5.59 -8.63
C ASP A 42 -3.96 6.94 -8.77
N THR A 43 -4.89 7.03 -9.73
CA THR A 43 -5.67 8.24 -10.03
C THR A 43 -7.15 8.13 -9.65
N ASP A 44 -7.62 6.96 -9.18
CA ASP A 44 -9.03 6.73 -8.85
C ASP A 44 -9.20 5.55 -7.87
N ALA A 45 -9.45 5.88 -6.60
CA ALA A 45 -9.68 4.93 -5.52
C ALA A 45 -10.95 4.08 -5.73
N GLN A 46 -12.02 4.65 -6.30
CA GLN A 46 -13.27 3.93 -6.53
C GLN A 46 -13.07 2.88 -7.64
N SER A 47 -12.42 3.26 -8.74
CA SER A 47 -12.02 2.32 -9.78
C SER A 47 -11.07 1.23 -9.27
N ALA A 48 -10.19 1.55 -8.30
CA ALA A 48 -9.33 0.56 -7.66
C ALA A 48 -10.13 -0.47 -6.84
N LEU A 49 -11.10 -0.01 -6.03
CA LEU A 49 -11.99 -0.87 -5.25
C LEU A 49 -12.86 -1.75 -6.16
N GLN A 50 -13.48 -1.18 -7.18
CA GLN A 50 -14.34 -1.93 -8.13
C GLN A 50 -13.59 -3.06 -8.83
N ARG A 51 -12.30 -2.88 -9.14
CA ARG A 51 -11.46 -3.94 -9.70
C ARG A 51 -11.23 -5.07 -8.73
N ILE A 52 -10.97 -4.76 -7.46
CA ILE A 52 -10.81 -5.76 -6.41
C ILE A 52 -12.13 -6.53 -6.22
N GLN A 53 -13.26 -5.82 -6.11
CA GLN A 53 -14.58 -6.43 -5.99
C GLN A 53 -14.90 -7.35 -7.18
N SER A 54 -14.58 -6.90 -8.40
CA SER A 54 -14.79 -7.68 -9.62
C SER A 54 -13.93 -8.95 -9.63
N ALA A 55 -12.66 -8.87 -9.23
CA ALA A 55 -11.77 -10.03 -9.12
C ALA A 55 -12.25 -11.04 -8.07
N LEU A 56 -12.70 -10.56 -6.90
CA LEU A 56 -13.27 -11.39 -5.83
C LEU A 56 -14.55 -12.10 -6.30
N THR A 57 -15.46 -11.36 -6.95
CA THR A 57 -16.71 -11.91 -7.49
C THR A 57 -16.44 -13.02 -8.51
N ALA A 58 -15.45 -12.82 -9.40
CA ALA A 58 -15.11 -13.79 -10.44
C ALA A 58 -14.60 -15.14 -9.90
N VAL A 59 -14.12 -15.19 -8.65
CA VAL A 59 -13.64 -16.42 -7.99
C VAL A 59 -14.58 -16.91 -6.90
N GLY A 60 -15.77 -16.29 -6.75
CA GLY A 60 -16.76 -16.69 -5.75
C GLY A 60 -16.39 -16.33 -4.31
N LEU A 61 -15.49 -15.37 -4.09
CA LEU A 61 -15.14 -14.87 -2.77
C LEU A 61 -16.06 -13.72 -2.34
N PRO A 62 -16.29 -13.55 -1.02
CA PRO A 62 -17.00 -12.38 -0.51
C PRO A 62 -16.22 -11.10 -0.83
N PHE A 63 -16.95 -10.02 -1.12
CA PHE A 63 -16.36 -8.72 -1.44
C PHE A 63 -16.80 -7.64 -0.44
N PRO A 64 -15.91 -6.73 -0.06
CA PRO A 64 -16.24 -5.67 0.89
C PRO A 64 -17.09 -4.59 0.24
N SER A 65 -17.99 -3.98 1.01
CA SER A 65 -18.84 -2.86 0.54
C SER A 65 -18.06 -1.56 0.36
N ALA A 66 -16.94 -1.40 1.07
CA ALA A 66 -16.06 -0.24 1.00
C ALA A 66 -14.60 -0.68 1.17
N ALA A 67 -13.66 0.13 0.67
CA ALA A 67 -12.24 -0.05 0.98
C ALA A 67 -12.01 0.10 2.49
N TRP A 68 -11.00 -0.58 3.03
CA TRP A 68 -10.63 -0.56 4.46
C TRP A 68 -11.69 -1.10 5.43
N VAL A 69 -12.78 -1.68 4.92
CA VAL A 69 -13.83 -2.30 5.74
C VAL A 69 -13.84 -3.81 5.47
N PRO A 70 -13.46 -4.67 6.44
CA PRO A 70 -13.53 -6.12 6.28
C PRO A 70 -14.96 -6.63 6.14
N THR A 71 -15.15 -7.67 5.34
CA THR A 71 -16.42 -8.41 5.28
C THR A 71 -16.67 -9.17 6.59
N LYS A 72 -17.95 -9.35 6.94
CA LYS A 72 -18.38 -10.18 8.08
C LYS A 72 -18.64 -11.63 7.63
N THR A 73 -17.66 -12.21 6.94
CA THR A 73 -17.72 -13.56 6.35
C THR A 73 -16.52 -14.39 6.79
N GLU A 74 -16.51 -15.68 6.45
CA GLU A 74 -15.35 -16.56 6.63
C GLU A 74 -14.90 -17.11 5.26
N PRO A 75 -13.70 -16.76 4.76
CA PRO A 75 -12.76 -15.80 5.35
C PRO A 75 -13.30 -14.36 5.37
N ALA A 76 -12.77 -13.55 6.30
CA ALA A 76 -12.92 -12.11 6.27
C ALA A 76 -12.05 -11.56 5.12
N VAL A 77 -12.63 -10.72 4.27
CA VAL A 77 -11.96 -10.14 3.11
C VAL A 77 -11.93 -8.62 3.25
N VAL A 78 -10.77 -8.03 3.05
CA VAL A 78 -10.60 -6.57 3.05
C VAL A 78 -9.86 -6.10 1.80
N ALA A 79 -10.38 -5.03 1.19
CA ALA A 79 -9.72 -4.31 0.10
C ALA A 79 -9.01 -3.09 0.68
N ILE A 80 -7.68 -3.08 0.64
CA ILE A 80 -6.83 -2.00 1.14
C ILE A 80 -6.40 -1.17 -0.06
N VAL A 81 -7.21 -0.17 -0.40
CA VAL A 81 -6.90 0.75 -1.48
C VAL A 81 -6.08 1.91 -0.90
N LEU A 82 -4.83 2.04 -1.30
CA LEU A 82 -3.93 3.05 -0.74
C LEU A 82 -4.24 4.45 -1.29
N PRO A 83 -3.98 5.52 -0.52
CA PRO A 83 -3.42 5.48 0.83
C PRO A 83 -4.45 5.23 1.94
N ASP A 84 -5.74 5.52 1.69
CA ASP A 84 -6.79 5.54 2.73
C ASP A 84 -8.18 5.06 2.25
N GLY A 85 -8.27 4.57 1.02
CA GLY A 85 -9.51 4.05 0.43
C GLY A 85 -10.35 5.10 -0.30
N SER A 86 -9.99 6.38 -0.22
CA SER A 86 -10.75 7.49 -0.79
C SER A 86 -9.90 8.46 -1.61
N SER A 87 -8.68 8.72 -1.15
CA SER A 87 -7.71 9.57 -1.84
C SER A 87 -7.07 8.85 -3.03
N VAL A 88 -6.65 9.63 -4.01
CA VAL A 88 -5.67 9.18 -5.00
C VAL A 88 -4.31 8.95 -4.32
N GLY A 89 -3.45 8.17 -4.96
CA GLY A 89 -2.09 7.91 -4.47
C GLY A 89 -1.73 6.44 -4.39
N ASP A 90 -0.57 6.22 -3.78
CA ASP A 90 0.15 4.97 -3.73
C ASP A 90 0.75 4.75 -2.33
N LEU A 91 1.53 3.67 -2.20
CA LEU A 91 2.30 3.40 -0.99
C LEU A 91 3.28 4.54 -0.65
N GLU A 92 3.91 5.14 -1.66
CA GLU A 92 4.85 6.24 -1.48
C GLU A 92 4.17 7.48 -0.90
N GLU A 93 2.94 7.79 -1.32
CA GLU A 93 2.12 8.85 -0.72
C GLU A 93 1.85 8.58 0.77
N LEU A 94 1.50 7.33 1.13
CA LEU A 94 1.29 6.96 2.53
C LEU A 94 2.58 7.11 3.37
N LEU A 95 3.73 6.72 2.81
CA LEU A 95 5.04 6.93 3.44
C LEU A 95 5.32 8.41 3.63
N LEU A 96 5.13 9.25 2.61
CA LEU A 96 5.42 10.68 2.69
C LEU A 96 4.54 11.38 3.72
N ARG A 97 3.27 10.97 3.88
CA ARG A 97 2.41 11.45 4.99
C ARG A 97 2.99 11.11 6.37
N ALA A 98 3.66 9.97 6.52
CA ALA A 98 4.35 9.61 7.76
C ALA A 98 5.63 10.46 7.97
N VAL A 99 6.42 10.66 6.92
CA VAL A 99 7.62 11.52 6.95
C VAL A 99 7.27 12.98 7.27
N GLU A 100 6.23 13.52 6.63
CA GLU A 100 5.76 14.88 6.89
C GLU A 100 5.33 15.06 8.35
N ARG A 101 4.66 14.06 8.92
CA ARG A 101 4.20 14.08 10.32
C ARG A 101 5.35 13.96 11.31
N ASP A 102 6.21 12.97 11.14
CA ASP A 102 7.18 12.55 12.16
C ASP A 102 8.56 13.21 11.95
N GLU A 103 8.90 13.56 10.70
CA GLU A 103 10.19 14.13 10.28
C GLU A 103 10.03 15.39 9.39
N PRO A 104 9.26 16.41 9.83
CA PRO A 104 8.86 17.54 8.99
C PRO A 104 10.03 18.35 8.41
N SER A 105 11.18 18.38 9.10
CA SER A 105 12.39 19.06 8.60
C SER A 105 12.98 18.36 7.37
N CYS A 106 12.93 17.03 7.31
CA CYS A 106 13.38 16.27 6.14
C CYS A 106 12.44 16.53 4.96
N MET A 107 11.13 16.52 5.20
CA MET A 107 10.12 16.83 4.18
C MET A 107 10.34 18.22 3.56
N LYS A 108 10.63 19.24 4.38
CA LYS A 108 10.96 20.60 3.89
C LYS A 108 12.18 20.62 2.97
N CYS A 109 13.22 19.84 3.26
CA CYS A 109 14.40 19.76 2.39
C CYS A 109 14.07 19.09 1.05
N ILE A 110 13.23 18.06 1.07
CA ILE A 110 12.76 17.39 -0.14
C ILE A 110 11.92 18.33 -0.98
N ASP A 111 10.96 19.05 -0.38
CA ASP A 111 10.13 20.03 -1.08
C ASP A 111 10.99 21.13 -1.70
N ALA A 112 11.92 21.70 -0.94
CA ALA A 112 12.85 22.71 -1.46
C ALA A 112 13.71 22.21 -2.63
N TYR A 113 14.11 20.93 -2.63
CA TYR A 113 14.81 20.33 -3.76
C TYR A 113 13.92 20.27 -5.01
N PHE A 114 12.68 19.81 -4.88
CA PHE A 114 11.73 19.73 -6.00
C PHE A 114 11.30 21.12 -6.51
N ASP A 115 11.10 22.08 -5.62
CA ASP A 115 10.85 23.48 -5.96
C ASP A 115 12.02 24.08 -6.76
N CYS A 116 13.26 23.81 -6.32
CA CYS A 116 14.47 24.26 -7.01
C CYS A 116 14.53 23.70 -8.45
N LEU A 117 14.23 22.42 -8.64
CA LEU A 117 14.17 21.81 -9.96
C LEU A 117 13.12 22.48 -10.85
N GLU A 118 11.91 22.74 -10.32
CA GLU A 118 10.83 23.38 -11.05
C GLU A 118 11.19 24.81 -11.48
N VAL A 119 11.71 25.64 -10.57
CA VAL A 119 12.12 27.02 -10.85
C VAL A 119 13.22 27.09 -11.92
N ASN A 120 14.08 26.07 -11.99
CA ASN A 120 15.14 25.97 -13.00
C ASN A 120 14.69 25.27 -14.29
N GLY A 121 13.40 25.02 -14.47
CA GLY A 121 12.86 24.41 -15.69
C GLY A 121 13.26 22.95 -15.89
N VAL A 122 13.69 22.26 -14.83
CA VAL A 122 13.99 20.83 -14.88
C VAL A 122 12.67 20.07 -14.90
N GLN A 123 12.50 19.22 -15.92
CA GLN A 123 11.27 18.45 -16.08
C GLN A 123 11.05 17.53 -14.86
N GLN A 124 9.88 17.67 -14.24
CA GLN A 124 9.49 16.85 -13.10
C GLN A 124 9.08 15.43 -13.52
N PRO A 125 9.33 14.42 -12.68
CA PRO A 125 8.82 13.08 -12.90
C PRO A 125 7.29 13.06 -12.93
N ARG A 126 6.71 12.18 -13.76
CA ARG A 126 5.25 12.01 -13.84
C ARG A 126 4.62 11.55 -12.51
N GLN A 127 5.37 10.79 -11.70
CA GLN A 127 4.94 10.29 -10.39
C GLN A 127 5.77 10.99 -9.31
N LEU A 128 5.30 12.15 -8.87
CA LEU A 128 6.03 13.00 -7.92
C LEU A 128 6.15 12.36 -6.53
N SER A 129 5.13 11.63 -6.07
CA SER A 129 5.16 10.85 -4.82
C SER A 129 6.36 9.90 -4.78
N LYS A 130 6.56 9.13 -5.86
CA LYS A 130 7.70 8.20 -5.98
C LYS A 130 9.04 8.92 -5.99
N ALA A 131 9.13 10.02 -6.72
CA ALA A 131 10.36 10.80 -6.76
C ALA A 131 10.71 11.39 -5.38
N LYS A 132 9.73 11.91 -4.66
CA LYS A 132 9.88 12.42 -3.29
C LYS A 132 10.24 11.31 -2.31
N ALA A 133 9.62 10.14 -2.40
CA ALA A 133 9.98 8.98 -1.58
C ALA A 133 11.42 8.50 -1.86
N HIS A 134 11.87 8.51 -3.11
CA HIS A 134 13.27 8.22 -3.43
C HIS A 134 14.24 9.28 -2.93
N ALA A 135 13.88 10.57 -2.98
CA ALA A 135 14.67 11.64 -2.38
C ALA A 135 14.79 11.47 -0.86
N TYR A 136 13.68 11.09 -0.21
CA TYR A 136 13.68 10.72 1.20
C TYR A 136 14.63 9.55 1.48
N LEU A 137 14.49 8.42 0.76
CA LEU A 137 15.39 7.27 0.90
C LEU A 137 16.86 7.65 0.71
N SER A 138 17.15 8.54 -0.25
CA SER A 138 18.50 9.03 -0.54
C SER A 138 19.07 9.92 0.57
N SER A 139 18.24 10.42 1.48
CA SER A 139 18.66 11.21 2.65
C SER A 139 18.99 10.35 3.88
N LEU A 140 18.63 9.07 3.86
CA LEU A 140 18.89 8.13 4.95
C LEU A 140 20.36 7.68 4.96
N GLU A 141 20.80 7.09 6.08
CA GLU A 141 22.18 6.58 6.25
C GLU A 141 22.61 5.61 5.13
N HIS A 142 21.67 4.87 4.55
CA HIS A 142 21.90 3.91 3.48
C HIS A 142 21.05 4.24 2.24
N PRO A 143 21.51 5.18 1.39
CA PRO A 143 20.71 5.79 0.33
C PRO A 143 20.44 4.88 -0.87
N ASP A 144 21.15 3.77 -0.99
CA ASP A 144 21.04 2.80 -2.08
C ASP A 144 19.92 1.76 -1.86
N ARG A 145 19.28 1.76 -0.68
CA ARG A 145 18.28 0.74 -0.32
C ARG A 145 16.95 0.99 -1.01
N GLN A 146 16.39 -0.09 -1.54
CA GLN A 146 14.99 -0.09 -1.98
C GLN A 146 14.05 0.06 -0.79
N LEU A 147 12.86 0.61 -1.03
CA LEU A 147 11.87 0.91 0.01
C LEU A 147 11.61 -0.26 0.97
N GLY A 148 11.36 -1.46 0.43
CA GLY A 148 11.11 -2.66 1.25
C GLY A 148 12.31 -3.09 2.11
N VAL A 149 13.53 -2.85 1.63
CA VAL A 149 14.76 -3.13 2.38
C VAL A 149 14.98 -2.09 3.47
N ALA A 150 14.73 -0.81 3.17
CA ALA A 150 14.77 0.26 4.17
C ALA A 150 13.75 0.04 5.29
N ALA A 151 12.54 -0.43 4.95
CA ALA A 151 11.50 -0.82 5.90
C ALA A 151 11.98 -1.92 6.85
N GLN A 152 12.55 -3.01 6.30
CA GLN A 152 13.06 -4.13 7.11
C GLN A 152 14.24 -3.75 8.00
N ALA A 153 15.05 -2.79 7.56
CA ALA A 153 16.16 -2.26 8.32
C ALA A 153 15.75 -1.26 9.41
N GLY A 154 14.45 -0.95 9.56
CA GLY A 154 13.96 -0.01 10.56
C GLY A 154 14.31 1.45 10.26
N LEU A 155 14.58 1.78 8.99
CA LEU A 155 14.97 3.14 8.58
C LEU A 155 13.78 4.04 8.23
N LEU A 156 12.57 3.49 8.15
CA LEU A 156 11.36 4.23 7.80
C LEU A 156 10.50 4.47 9.05
N PRO A 157 9.70 5.55 9.10
CA PRO A 157 8.84 5.89 10.23
C PRO A 157 7.57 5.01 10.28
N LEU A 158 7.71 3.69 10.26
CA LEU A 158 6.59 2.74 10.29
C LEU A 158 5.83 2.74 11.63
N GLY A 159 6.43 3.33 12.67
CA GLY A 159 5.79 3.61 13.95
C GLY A 159 4.84 4.81 13.93
N SER A 160 4.83 5.61 12.86
CA SER A 160 3.93 6.75 12.71
C SER A 160 2.47 6.31 12.79
N SER A 161 1.63 7.15 13.41
CA SER A 161 0.18 6.91 13.50
C SER A 161 -0.52 6.90 12.14
N THR A 162 0.13 7.44 11.10
CA THR A 162 -0.32 7.32 9.70
C THR A 162 -0.53 5.86 9.27
N PHE A 163 0.20 4.89 9.87
CA PHE A 163 0.04 3.47 9.58
C PHE A 163 -0.92 2.73 10.53
N ASP A 164 -1.54 3.38 11.51
CA ASP A 164 -2.38 2.71 12.52
C ASP A 164 -3.50 1.88 11.89
N GLY A 165 -4.25 2.46 10.95
CA GLY A 165 -5.32 1.73 10.26
C GLY A 165 -4.81 0.49 9.52
N LEU A 166 -3.63 0.57 8.91
CA LEU A 166 -3.04 -0.56 8.18
C LEU A 166 -2.58 -1.64 9.18
N ARG A 167 -1.99 -1.22 10.31
CA ARG A 167 -1.61 -2.11 11.40
C ARG A 167 -2.82 -2.83 11.99
N GLU A 168 -3.94 -2.14 12.19
CA GLU A 168 -5.19 -2.76 12.66
C GLU A 168 -5.70 -3.83 11.69
N LEU A 169 -5.70 -3.55 10.38
CA LEU A 169 -6.15 -4.50 9.36
C LEU A 169 -5.24 -5.73 9.24
N ILE A 170 -3.93 -5.55 9.25
CA ILE A 170 -2.96 -6.65 9.09
C ILE A 170 -2.82 -7.47 10.38
N SER A 171 -2.96 -6.83 11.54
CA SER A 171 -2.91 -7.53 12.82
C SER A 171 -4.09 -8.48 12.97
N GLY A 172 -5.20 -8.27 12.24
CA GLY A 172 -6.43 -9.06 12.29
C GLY A 172 -7.13 -8.90 13.64
N GLN A 173 -8.40 -8.50 13.66
CA GLN A 173 -9.16 -8.52 14.90
C GLN A 173 -9.42 -9.97 15.31
N ASP A 174 -9.10 -10.31 16.56
CA ASP A 174 -9.29 -11.64 17.15
C ASP A 174 -10.78 -11.96 17.35
#